data_AF-X1T890-F1
#
_entry.id   AF-X1T890-F1
#
_cell.length_a   1.000
_cell.length_b   1.000
_cell.length_c   1.000
_cell.angle_alpha   90.00
_cell.angle_beta   90.00
_cell.angle_gamma   90.00
#
_symmetry.space_group_name_H-M   'P 1'
#
loop_
_entity.id
_entity.type
_entity.pdbx_description
1 polymer ?
#
loop_
_entity_poly.entity_id
_entity_poly.type
_entity_poly.pdbx_seq_one_letter_code
_entity_poly.pdbx_strand_id
1 'polypeptide(L)'
;MNLESQNKKSKKRWLILRIINIVVVVGLGVFLVYYLLNQIDIEDIKSAFINIYTPSLIIGLILIFSIDFFRAYRAKILIGSGRIRIVDMFLVSLIRNGFNMVLPARTGELSYIYVLRRKFKFPVEIGISTLMIALVFDLVIVFSMIVISIIIV
;
A
#
# COMPACT_ATOMS: atom_id res chain seq x y z
N MET A 1 -42.22 22.70 -3.77
CA MET A 1 -40.84 22.91 -3.27
C MET A 1 -40.03 21.69 -3.69
N ASN A 2 -39.24 21.82 -4.77
CA ASN A 2 -38.82 20.68 -5.61
C ASN A 2 -37.62 19.91 -5.06
N LEU A 3 -37.77 18.58 -4.95
CA LEU A 3 -36.75 17.62 -4.51
C LEU A 3 -35.49 17.65 -5.40
N GLU A 4 -35.62 18.02 -6.67
CA GLU A 4 -34.49 18.15 -7.60
C GLU A 4 -33.52 19.30 -7.25
N SER A 5 -34.02 20.43 -6.73
CA SER A 5 -33.16 21.58 -6.40
C SER A 5 -32.34 21.33 -5.12
N GLN A 6 -32.86 20.53 -4.18
CA GLN A 6 -32.15 20.11 -2.96
C GLN A 6 -31.01 19.12 -3.29
N ASN A 7 -31.27 18.14 -4.16
CA ASN A 7 -30.29 17.10 -4.52
C ASN A 7 -29.08 17.67 -5.30
N LYS A 8 -29.33 18.64 -6.20
CA LYS A 8 -28.27 19.32 -6.97
C LYS A 8 -27.36 20.17 -6.08
N LYS A 9 -27.92 20.82 -5.04
CA LYS A 9 -27.17 21.66 -4.08
C LYS A 9 -26.29 20.82 -3.15
N SER A 10 -26.78 19.65 -2.72
CA SER A 10 -26.03 18.66 -1.94
C SER A 10 -24.82 18.09 -2.71
N LYS A 11 -25.02 17.65 -3.96
CA LYS A 11 -23.93 17.18 -4.84
C LYS A 11 -22.84 18.23 -5.06
N LYS A 12 -23.23 19.49 -5.28
CA LYS A 12 -22.28 20.59 -5.52
C LYS A 12 -21.42 20.87 -4.27
N ARG A 13 -22.02 20.87 -3.08
CA ARG A 13 -21.30 20.98 -1.80
C ARG A 13 -20.31 19.83 -1.59
N TRP A 14 -20.71 18.60 -1.88
CA TRP A 14 -19.83 17.42 -1.75
C TRP A 14 -18.62 17.49 -2.70
N LEU A 15 -18.82 17.93 -3.95
CA LEU A 15 -17.73 18.13 -4.90
C LEU A 15 -16.75 19.22 -4.44
N ILE A 16 -17.26 20.33 -3.91
CA ILE A 16 -16.43 21.43 -3.39
C ILE A 16 -15.59 20.96 -2.20
N LEU A 17 -16.19 20.24 -1.24
CA LEU A 17 -15.47 19.68 -0.10
C LEU A 17 -14.39 18.69 -0.53
N ARG A 18 -14.66 17.88 -1.56
CA ARG A 18 -13.68 16.93 -2.10
C ARG A 18 -12.50 17.62 -2.80
N ILE A 19 -12.77 18.68 -3.56
CA ILE A 19 -11.73 19.49 -4.22
C ILE A 19 -10.88 20.20 -3.16
N ILE A 20 -11.51 20.81 -2.15
CA ILE A 20 -10.79 21.45 -1.03
C ILE A 20 -9.87 20.45 -0.33
N ASN A 21 -10.36 19.25 -0.02
CA ASN A 21 -9.54 18.22 0.63
C ASN A 21 -8.33 17.83 -0.24
N ILE A 22 -8.53 17.63 -1.55
CA ILE A 22 -7.43 17.33 -2.48
C ILE A 22 -6.42 18.49 -2.51
N VAL A 23 -6.87 19.73 -2.63
CA VAL A 23 -5.99 20.91 -2.66
C VAL A 23 -5.21 21.06 -1.37
N VAL A 24 -5.84 20.82 -0.22
CA VAL A 24 -5.16 20.87 1.09
C VAL A 24 -4.12 19.77 1.20
N VAL A 25 -4.43 18.52 0.85
CA VAL A 25 -3.48 17.40 0.93
C VAL A 25 -2.30 17.60 -0.03
N VAL A 26 -2.58 17.97 -1.28
CA VAL A 26 -1.54 18.21 -2.29
C VAL A 26 -0.72 19.45 -1.92
N GLY A 27 -1.37 20.53 -1.49
CA GLY A 27 -0.71 21.78 -1.08
C GLY A 27 0.20 21.57 0.13
N LEU A 28 -0.25 20.84 1.15
CA LEU A 28 0.57 20.45 2.29
C LEU A 28 1.76 19.58 1.86
N GLY A 29 1.54 18.62 0.95
CA GLY A 29 2.61 17.78 0.42
C GLY A 29 3.70 18.60 -0.29
N VAL A 30 3.29 19.52 -1.17
CA VAL A 30 4.22 20.42 -1.88
C VAL A 30 4.94 21.35 -0.90
N PHE A 31 4.22 21.90 0.09
CA PHE A 31 4.82 22.76 1.12
C PHE A 31 5.86 22.02 1.97
N LEU A 32 5.57 20.80 2.41
CA LEU A 32 6.53 19.98 3.15
C LEU A 32 7.78 19.67 2.33
N VAL A 33 7.61 19.29 1.06
CA VAL A 33 8.73 19.01 0.16
C VAL A 33 9.57 20.26 -0.05
N TYR A 34 8.94 21.41 -0.29
CA TYR A 34 9.63 22.69 -0.43
C TYR A 34 10.39 23.06 0.85
N TYR A 35 9.75 22.94 2.02
CA TYR A 35 10.36 23.24 3.31
C TYR A 35 11.57 22.32 3.60
N LEU A 36 11.45 21.04 3.26
CA LEU A 36 12.52 20.06 3.46
C LEU A 36 13.70 20.30 2.51
N LEU A 37 13.43 20.60 1.23
CA LEU A 37 14.48 20.89 0.25
C LEU A 37 15.20 22.22 0.53
N ASN A 38 14.51 23.20 1.11
CA ASN A 38 15.15 24.47 1.47
C ASN A 38 16.11 24.34 2.67
N GLN A 39 16.08 23.21 3.39
CA GLN A 39 17.03 22.91 4.48
C GLN A 39 18.21 22.04 4.03
N ILE A 40 18.20 21.54 2.80
CA ILE A 40 19.19 20.56 2.31
C ILE A 40 19.91 21.14 1.11
N ASP A 41 21.24 21.25 1.20
CA ASP A 41 22.07 21.61 0.06
C ASP A 41 22.03 20.49 -0.99
N ILE A 42 21.80 20.85 -2.25
CA ILE A 42 21.69 19.90 -3.38
C ILE A 42 23.00 19.10 -3.55
N GLU A 43 24.13 19.65 -3.10
CA GLU A 43 25.43 18.98 -3.09
C GLU A 43 25.47 17.83 -2.08
N ASP A 44 24.83 17.97 -0.92
CA ASP A 44 24.73 16.90 0.09
C ASP A 44 23.85 15.74 -0.40
N ILE A 45 22.83 16.04 -1.22
CA ILE A 45 22.00 14.99 -1.84
C ILE A 45 22.84 14.18 -2.83
N LYS A 46 23.66 14.85 -3.66
CA LYS A 46 24.54 14.16 -4.62
C LYS A 46 25.62 13.35 -3.91
N SER A 47 26.25 13.90 -2.88
CA SER A 47 27.31 13.23 -2.13
C SER A 47 26.76 12.00 -1.39
N ALA A 48 25.53 12.08 -0.85
CA ALA A 48 24.84 10.95 -0.24
C ALA A 48 24.54 9.84 -1.27
N PHE A 49 24.05 10.18 -2.46
CA PHE A 49 23.77 9.18 -3.51
C PHE A 49 25.04 8.47 -4.02
N ILE A 50 26.15 9.20 -4.14
CA ILE A 50 27.42 8.67 -4.65
C ILE A 50 28.17 7.84 -3.59
N ASN A 51 28.09 8.24 -2.31
CA ASN A 51 28.72 7.53 -1.19
C ASN A 51 27.84 6.42 -0.59
N ILE A 52 26.70 6.09 -1.20
CA ILE A 52 25.90 4.97 -0.73
C ILE A 52 26.73 3.68 -0.80
N TYR A 53 26.81 3.01 0.34
CA TYR A 53 27.50 1.74 0.49
C TYR A 53 26.80 0.67 -0.36
N THR A 54 27.34 0.34 -1.53
CA THR A 54 26.73 -0.61 -2.49
C THR A 54 26.26 -1.93 -1.88
N PRO A 55 26.96 -2.54 -0.90
CA PRO A 55 26.47 -3.77 -0.26
C PRO A 55 25.17 -3.58 0.54
N SER A 56 24.90 -2.39 1.11
CA SER A 56 23.63 -2.15 1.81
C SER A 56 22.44 -2.15 0.86
N LEU A 57 22.61 -1.67 -0.38
CA LEU A 57 21.59 -1.75 -1.42
C LEU A 57 21.23 -3.20 -1.76
N ILE A 58 22.24 -4.06 -1.89
CA ILE A 58 22.04 -5.48 -2.19
C ILE A 58 21.31 -6.17 -1.04
N ILE A 59 21.73 -5.91 0.20
CA ILE A 59 21.06 -6.45 1.40
C ILE A 59 19.61 -5.97 1.48
N GLY A 60 19.36 -4.68 1.29
CA GLY A 60 18.02 -4.11 1.28
C GLY A 60 17.12 -4.72 0.21
N LEU A 61 17.66 -4.95 -0.99
CA LEU A 61 16.96 -5.63 -2.08
C LEU A 61 16.61 -7.06 -1.70
N ILE A 62 17.56 -7.84 -1.19
CA ILE A 62 17.30 -9.21 -0.74
C ILE A 62 16.22 -9.24 0.34
N LEU A 63 16.29 -8.33 1.32
CA LEU A 63 15.30 -8.24 2.40
C LEU A 63 13.90 -7.91 1.87
N ILE A 64 13.76 -6.95 0.95
CA ILE A 64 12.46 -6.62 0.33
C ILE A 64 11.89 -7.82 -0.42
N PHE A 65 12.70 -8.51 -1.20
CA PHE A 65 12.28 -9.72 -1.92
C PHE A 65 11.88 -10.85 -0.95
N SER A 66 12.64 -11.03 0.13
CA SER A 66 12.31 -12.00 1.18
C SER A 66 10.99 -11.67 1.86
N ILE A 67 10.74 -10.40 2.20
CA ILE A 67 9.47 -9.95 2.79
C ILE A 67 8.31 -10.30 1.86
N ASP A 68 8.39 -9.96 0.57
CA ASP A 68 7.33 -10.27 -0.39
C ASP A 68 7.14 -11.79 -0.59
N PHE A 69 8.22 -12.57 -0.47
CA PHE A 69 8.15 -14.03 -0.49
C PHE A 69 7.38 -14.59 0.72
N PHE A 70 7.69 -14.13 1.94
CA PHE A 70 6.96 -14.54 3.14
C PHE A 70 5.48 -14.14 3.09
N ARG A 71 5.18 -12.95 2.55
CA ARG A 71 3.79 -12.51 2.34
C ARG A 71 3.04 -13.42 1.37
N ALA A 72 3.69 -13.81 0.28
CA ALA A 72 3.12 -14.76 -0.68
C ALA A 72 2.91 -16.16 -0.08
N TYR A 73 3.87 -16.62 0.73
CA TYR A 73 3.78 -17.90 1.45
C TYR A 73 2.59 -17.92 2.41
N ARG A 74 2.44 -16.88 3.23
CA ARG A 74 1.27 -16.71 4.11
C ARG A 74 -0.04 -16.74 3.32
N ALA A 75 -0.10 -15.97 2.22
CA ALA A 75 -1.32 -15.91 1.41
C ALA A 75 -1.67 -17.27 0.77
N LYS A 76 -0.67 -18.06 0.37
CA LYS A 76 -0.86 -19.43 -0.11
C LYS A 76 -1.49 -20.32 0.98
N ILE A 77 -0.96 -20.24 2.21
CA ILE A 77 -1.51 -20.98 3.36
C ILE A 77 -2.96 -20.59 3.60
N LEU A 78 -3.26 -19.29 3.54
CA LEU A 78 -4.58 -18.75 3.82
C LEU A 78 -5.65 -19.17 2.80
N ILE A 79 -5.27 -19.30 1.52
CA ILE A 79 -6.16 -19.87 0.49
C ILE A 79 -6.40 -21.36 0.73
N GLY A 80 -5.45 -22.07 1.34
CA GLY A 80 -5.59 -23.49 1.70
C GLY A 80 -5.70 -24.43 0.51
N SER A 81 -5.48 -23.95 -0.72
CA SER A 81 -5.62 -24.77 -1.93
C SER A 81 -4.25 -25.19 -2.49
N GLY A 82 -4.07 -26.49 -2.73
CA GLY A 82 -2.86 -27.03 -3.37
C GLY A 82 -2.75 -26.72 -4.87
N ARG A 83 -3.75 -26.04 -5.46
CA ARG A 83 -3.81 -25.73 -6.90
C ARG A 83 -2.85 -24.61 -7.32
N ILE A 84 -2.38 -23.78 -6.38
CA ILE A 84 -1.52 -22.63 -6.68
C ILE A 84 -0.08 -22.93 -6.27
N ARG A 85 0.86 -22.75 -7.20
CA ARG A 85 2.30 -22.84 -6.92
C ARG A 85 2.76 -21.62 -6.14
N ILE A 86 3.78 -21.78 -5.28
CA ILE A 86 4.31 -20.67 -4.48
C ILE A 86 4.85 -19.53 -5.35
N VAL A 87 5.48 -19.86 -6.49
CA VAL A 87 5.98 -18.87 -7.46
C VAL A 87 4.84 -18.04 -8.04
N ASP A 88 3.73 -18.68 -8.40
CA ASP A 88 2.55 -18.01 -8.91
C ASP A 88 1.97 -17.04 -7.86
N MET A 89 1.94 -17.45 -6.59
CA MET A 89 1.50 -16.61 -5.48
C MET A 89 2.47 -15.45 -5.19
N PHE A 90 3.76 -15.68 -5.38
CA PHE A 90 4.80 -14.66 -5.25
C PHE A 90 4.63 -13.56 -6.30
N LEU A 91 4.38 -13.92 -7.56
CA LEU A 91 4.06 -12.94 -8.62
C LEU A 91 2.79 -12.15 -8.28
N VAL A 92 1.76 -12.79 -7.73
CA VAL A 92 0.54 -12.09 -7.26
C VAL A 92 0.89 -11.08 -6.17
N SER A 93 1.74 -11.44 -5.21
CA SER A 93 2.16 -10.52 -4.15
C SER A 93 2.97 -9.33 -4.70
N LEU A 94 3.86 -9.56 -5.67
CA LEU A 94 4.62 -8.50 -6.34
C LEU A 94 3.70 -7.53 -7.09
N ILE A 95 2.73 -8.04 -7.85
CA ILE A 95 1.73 -7.21 -8.54
C ILE A 95 0.96 -6.37 -7.52
N ARG A 96 0.47 -7.00 -6.45
CA ARG A 96 -0.24 -6.31 -5.38
C ARG A 96 0.61 -5.22 -4.73
N ASN A 97 1.89 -5.49 -4.48
CA ASN A 97 2.82 -4.53 -3.89
C ASN A 97 3.07 -3.34 -4.83
N GLY A 98 3.32 -3.62 -6.12
CA GLY A 98 3.47 -2.58 -7.15
C GLY A 98 2.23 -1.70 -7.30
N PHE A 99 1.04 -2.30 -7.33
CA PHE A 99 -0.21 -1.52 -7.34
C PHE A 99 -0.40 -0.71 -6.06
N ASN A 100 0.02 -1.19 -4.90
CA ASN A 100 -0.04 -0.41 -3.66
C ASN A 100 0.93 0.77 -3.63
N MET A 101 2.04 0.71 -4.36
CA MET A 101 2.96 1.85 -4.50
C MET A 101 2.42 2.92 -5.45
N VAL A 102 1.70 2.52 -6.49
CA VAL A 102 1.17 3.44 -7.51
C VAL A 102 -0.21 4.00 -7.13
N LEU A 103 -1.06 3.17 -6.54
CA LEU A 103 -2.45 3.53 -6.28
C LEU A 103 -2.63 4.16 -4.89
N PRO A 104 -3.42 5.24 -4.80
CA PRO A 104 -3.71 5.86 -3.52
C PRO A 104 -4.60 4.98 -2.64
N ALA A 105 -4.57 5.26 -1.34
CA ALA A 105 -5.45 4.67 -0.32
C ALA A 105 -5.41 3.13 -0.22
N ARG A 106 -4.27 2.49 -0.51
CA ARG A 106 -4.09 1.02 -0.48
C ARG A 106 -5.09 0.25 -1.35
N THR A 107 -5.64 0.90 -2.38
CA THR A 107 -6.56 0.25 -3.33
C THR A 107 -5.88 -0.85 -4.15
N GLY A 108 -4.54 -0.88 -4.16
CA GLY A 108 -3.77 -1.98 -4.74
C GLY A 108 -4.00 -3.32 -4.07
N GLU A 109 -4.57 -3.39 -2.85
CA GLU A 109 -4.98 -4.66 -2.27
C GLU A 109 -6.10 -5.35 -3.07
N LEU A 110 -6.97 -4.59 -3.74
CA LEU A 110 -8.02 -5.16 -4.61
C LEU A 110 -7.44 -5.88 -5.83
N SER A 111 -6.23 -5.52 -6.26
CA SER A 111 -5.53 -6.20 -7.35
C SER A 111 -5.31 -7.69 -7.04
N TYR A 112 -5.17 -8.05 -5.76
CA TYR A 112 -5.09 -9.44 -5.31
C TYR A 112 -6.32 -10.24 -5.75
N ILE A 113 -7.51 -9.76 -5.39
CA ILE A 113 -8.79 -10.42 -5.69
C ILE A 113 -8.97 -10.51 -7.21
N TYR A 114 -8.62 -9.43 -7.91
CA TYR A 114 -8.71 -9.39 -9.37
C TYR A 114 -7.83 -10.45 -10.04
N VAL A 115 -6.56 -10.55 -9.66
CA VAL A 115 -5.63 -11.53 -10.24
C VAL A 115 -6.04 -12.96 -9.84
N LEU A 116 -6.50 -13.16 -8.61
CA LEU A 116 -6.94 -14.47 -8.13
C LEU A 116 -8.15 -14.99 -8.92
N ARG A 117 -9.11 -14.11 -9.20
CA ARG A 117 -10.27 -14.41 -10.05
C ARG A 117 -9.89 -14.63 -11.50
N ARG A 118 -9.09 -13.73 -12.09
CA ARG A 118 -8.79 -13.74 -13.53
C ARG A 118 -7.84 -14.86 -13.92
N LYS A 119 -6.75 -15.08 -13.16
CA LYS A 119 -5.69 -16.04 -13.51
C LYS A 119 -5.97 -17.43 -12.95
N PHE A 120 -6.52 -17.53 -11.74
CA PHE A 120 -6.69 -18.81 -11.04
C PHE A 120 -8.16 -19.25 -10.90
N LYS A 121 -9.11 -18.44 -11.40
CA LYS A 121 -10.55 -18.72 -11.39
C LYS A 121 -11.12 -19.00 -9.99
N PHE A 122 -10.51 -18.44 -8.94
CA PHE A 122 -11.09 -18.52 -7.61
C PHE A 122 -12.34 -17.65 -7.51
N PRO A 123 -13.35 -18.09 -6.75
CA PRO A 123 -14.49 -17.25 -6.42
C PRO A 123 -14.03 -16.02 -5.62
N VAL A 124 -14.75 -14.91 -5.83
CA VAL A 124 -14.44 -13.62 -5.21
C VAL A 124 -14.56 -13.71 -3.70
N GLU A 125 -15.49 -14.53 -3.18
CA GLU A 125 -15.67 -14.75 -1.74
C GLU A 125 -14.38 -15.25 -1.06
N ILE A 126 -13.63 -16.15 -1.70
CA ILE A 126 -12.36 -16.66 -1.16
C ILE A 126 -11.29 -15.56 -1.19
N GLY A 127 -11.23 -14.79 -2.28
CA GLY A 127 -10.31 -13.66 -2.39
C GLY A 127 -10.55 -12.60 -1.31
N ILE A 128 -11.82 -12.24 -1.07
CA ILE A 128 -12.19 -11.26 -0.02
C ILE A 128 -11.91 -11.83 1.37
N SER A 129 -12.30 -13.07 1.64
CA SER A 129 -12.11 -13.68 2.97
C SER A 129 -10.64 -13.76 3.34
N THR A 130 -9.79 -14.23 2.42
CA THR A 130 -8.34 -14.32 2.66
C THR A 130 -7.69 -12.94 2.79
N LEU A 131 -8.14 -11.95 2.01
CA LEU A 131 -7.67 -10.58 2.13
C LEU A 131 -8.04 -9.95 3.47
N MET A 132 -9.28 -10.13 3.93
CA MET A 132 -9.75 -9.58 5.22
C MET A 132 -8.97 -10.18 6.38
N ILE A 133 -8.77 -11.50 6.37
CA ILE A 133 -7.97 -12.16 7.40
C ILE A 133 -6.52 -11.62 7.38
N ALA A 134 -5.92 -11.50 6.19
CA ALA A 134 -4.57 -10.94 6.05
C ALA A 134 -4.46 -9.51 6.58
N LEU A 135 -5.49 -8.67 6.37
CA LEU A 135 -5.57 -7.32 6.89
C LEU A 135 -5.64 -7.27 8.41
N VAL A 136 -6.48 -8.13 9.02
CA VAL A 136 -6.58 -8.23 10.48
C VAL A 136 -5.26 -8.67 11.08
N PHE A 137 -4.59 -9.67 10.50
CA PHE A 137 -3.26 -10.09 10.94
C PHE A 137 -2.24 -8.96 10.82
N ASP A 138 -2.20 -8.24 9.69
CA ASP A 138 -1.29 -7.11 9.51
C ASP A 138 -1.56 -6.02 10.56
N LEU A 139 -2.82 -5.72 10.87
CA LEU A 139 -3.20 -4.74 11.89
C LEU A 139 -2.77 -5.18 13.29
N VAL A 140 -3.04 -6.43 13.66
CA VAL A 140 -2.67 -6.98 14.98
C VAL A 140 -1.15 -6.97 15.15
N ILE A 141 -0.39 -7.42 14.15
CA ILE A 141 1.08 -7.45 14.20
C ILE A 141 1.62 -6.02 14.34
N VAL A 142 1.18 -5.08 13.51
CA VAL A 142 1.64 -3.69 13.58
C VAL A 142 1.30 -3.07 14.92
N PHE A 143 0.08 -3.29 15.43
CA PHE A 143 -0.33 -2.78 16.73
C PHE A 143 0.52 -3.35 17.87
N SER A 144 0.74 -4.68 17.90
CA SER A 144 1.60 -5.32 18.90
C SER A 144 3.04 -4.81 18.83
N MET A 145 3.60 -4.64 17.63
CA MET A 145 4.96 -4.10 17.47
C MET A 145 5.08 -2.67 17.99
N ILE A 146 4.06 -1.83 17.75
CA ILE A 146 4.04 -0.45 18.27
C ILE A 146 4.00 -0.48 19.81
N VAL A 147 3.13 -1.29 20.42
CA VAL A 147 3.05 -1.41 21.89
C VAL A 147 4.39 -1.87 22.48
N ILE A 148 5.02 -2.89 21.89
CA ILE A 148 6.33 -3.37 22.33
C ILE A 148 7.38 -2.25 22.21
N SER A 149 7.38 -1.51 21.10
CA SER A 149 8.31 -0.40 20.90
C SER A 149 8.15 0.69 21.95
N ILE A 150 6.92 1.01 22.37
CA ILE A 150 6.64 2.02 23.40
C ILE A 150 7.07 1.54 24.79
N ILE A 151 7.04 0.23 25.06
CA ILE A 151 7.47 -0.33 26.35
C ILE A 151 9.00 -0.34 26.46
N ILE A 152 9.70 -0.54 25.34
CA ILE A 152 11.18 -0.63 25.31
C ILE A 152 11.85 0.76 25.37
N VAL A 153 11.24 1.78 24.76
CA VAL A 153 11.76 3.16 24.72
C VAL A 153 11.31 3.94 25.94
#